data_AF-A0A5C6M0D1-F1
#
_entry.id   AF-A0A5C6M0D1-F1
#
_cell.length_a   1.000
_cell.length_b   1.000
_cell.length_c   1.000
_cell.angle_alpha   90.00
_cell.angle_beta   90.00
_cell.angle_gamma   90.00
#
_symmetry.space_group_name_H-M   'P 1'
#
loop_
_entity.id
_entity.type
_entity.pdbx_description
1 polymer ?
#
loop_
_entity_poly.entity_id
_entity_poly.type
_entity_poly.pdbx_seq_one_letter_code
_entity_poly.pdbx_strand_id
1 'polypeptide(L)'
;MYRLLSLIKTGTDVLQENRKRTTVVIVNVMAIIPAILAFIMGPVLYAITGSWLTWISPWIEAGVLTIAVMLNKRHQFNRAALLTFLVHSFGLFFFGLFLGRAACIEGIVIFMIGFSFLLFERRKEQVLSISFLLVIALLLEINSFYTIVDHLPYPENAGNLMYGIIFFLVTFLNIMVLRFYSQDFSDWIRRLEVKSMSKSNFIAKTSHDLRGSINVIESILEDWFDPAHAEPGSRLWWIMIRCPICISPHRM
;
A
#
# COMPACT_ATOMS: atom_id res chain seq x y z
N MET A 1 11.21 -13.66 -17.38
CA MET A 1 10.04 -13.00 -16.75
C MET A 1 9.43 -13.81 -15.60
N TYR A 2 9.11 -15.10 -15.78
CA TYR A 2 8.45 -15.94 -14.74
C TYR A 2 9.20 -16.06 -13.40
N ARG A 3 10.54 -16.15 -13.40
CA ARG A 3 11.36 -16.25 -12.17
C ARG A 3 11.39 -14.97 -11.33
N LEU A 4 11.27 -13.79 -11.96
CA LEU A 4 11.20 -12.50 -11.25
C LEU A 4 9.85 -12.33 -10.56
N LEU A 5 8.77 -12.73 -11.23
CA LEU A 5 7.42 -12.74 -10.65
C LEU A 5 7.29 -13.70 -9.47
N SER A 6 7.98 -14.85 -9.49
CA SER A 6 7.98 -15.77 -8.34
C SER A 6 8.76 -15.22 -7.14
N LEU A 7 9.88 -14.53 -7.38
CA LEU A 7 10.64 -13.84 -6.33
C LEU A 7 9.83 -12.71 -5.68
N ILE A 8 9.13 -11.91 -6.49
CA ILE A 8 8.27 -10.83 -5.99
C ILE A 8 7.15 -11.36 -5.08
N LYS A 9 6.56 -12.50 -5.43
CA LYS A 9 5.48 -13.14 -4.65
C LYS A 9 5.96 -14.04 -3.51
N THR A 10 7.26 -14.10 -3.24
CA THR A 10 7.81 -14.99 -2.20
C THR A 10 7.29 -14.59 -0.81
N GLY A 11 6.77 -15.55 -0.05
CA GLY A 11 6.21 -15.36 1.30
C GLY A 11 4.75 -14.90 1.34
N THR A 12 4.09 -14.77 0.18
CA THR A 12 2.67 -14.33 0.07
C THR A 12 1.65 -15.48 0.10
N ASP A 13 2.12 -16.70 0.27
CA ASP A 13 1.37 -17.97 0.26
C ASP A 13 0.53 -18.18 1.52
N VAL A 14 0.98 -17.65 2.66
CA VAL A 14 0.34 -17.86 3.97
C VAL A 14 -0.56 -16.69 4.39
N LEU A 15 -0.58 -15.60 3.60
CA LEU A 15 -1.30 -14.37 3.93
C LEU A 15 -2.67 -14.33 3.26
N GLN A 16 -3.74 -14.44 4.06
CA GLN A 16 -5.12 -14.21 3.63
C GLN A 16 -5.48 -12.71 3.56
N GLU A 17 -4.78 -11.87 4.31
CA GLU A 17 -5.03 -10.43 4.35
C GLU A 17 -4.36 -9.71 3.18
N ASN A 18 -5.17 -9.16 2.28
CA ASN A 18 -4.69 -8.48 1.07
C ASN A 18 -3.68 -7.36 1.36
N ARG A 19 -3.85 -6.60 2.45
CA ARG A 19 -2.96 -5.48 2.78
C ARG A 19 -1.55 -5.94 3.16
N LYS A 20 -1.43 -6.92 4.06
CA LYS A 20 -0.12 -7.50 4.43
C LYS A 20 0.57 -8.12 3.24
N ARG A 21 -0.20 -8.74 2.34
CA ARG A 21 0.31 -9.29 1.08
C ARG A 21 0.93 -8.20 0.21
N THR A 22 0.24 -7.07 0.04
CA THR A 22 0.75 -5.91 -0.71
C THR A 22 2.04 -5.37 -0.08
N THR A 23 2.10 -5.23 1.24
CA THR A 23 3.33 -4.78 1.93
C THR A 23 4.50 -5.73 1.66
N VAL A 24 4.31 -7.05 1.77
CA VAL A 24 5.39 -8.03 1.48
C VAL A 24 5.87 -7.94 0.03
N VAL A 25 4.94 -7.78 -0.92
CA VAL A 25 5.27 -7.56 -2.34
C VAL A 25 6.08 -6.28 -2.51
N ILE A 26 5.67 -5.18 -1.87
CA ILE A 26 6.40 -3.90 -1.90
C ILE A 26 7.81 -4.08 -1.35
N VAL A 27 7.98 -4.74 -0.20
CA VAL A 27 9.32 -5.01 0.39
C VAL A 27 10.19 -5.80 -0.58
N ASN A 28 9.65 -6.87 -1.19
CA ASN A 28 10.42 -7.68 -2.13
C ASN A 28 10.82 -6.87 -3.38
N VAL A 29 9.92 -6.06 -3.93
CA VAL A 29 10.20 -5.21 -5.09
C VAL A 29 11.24 -4.14 -4.74
N MET A 30 11.11 -3.52 -3.58
CA MET A 30 12.00 -2.48 -3.05
C MET A 30 13.31 -3.04 -2.48
N ALA A 31 13.49 -4.36 -2.46
CA ALA A 31 14.77 -5.02 -2.23
C ALA A 31 15.42 -5.42 -3.56
N ILE A 32 14.66 -6.03 -4.47
CA ILE A 32 15.20 -6.56 -5.74
C ILE A 32 15.61 -5.44 -6.70
N ILE A 33 14.75 -4.43 -6.90
CA ILE A 33 15.03 -3.36 -7.86
C ILE A 33 16.24 -2.54 -7.40
N PRO A 34 16.30 -2.02 -6.16
CA PRO A 34 17.49 -1.32 -5.68
C PRO A 34 18.75 -2.18 -5.66
N ALA A 35 18.67 -3.48 -5.37
CA ALA A 35 19.83 -4.37 -5.46
C ALA A 35 20.39 -4.48 -6.90
N ILE A 36 19.51 -4.56 -7.91
CA ILE A 36 19.92 -4.54 -9.32
C ILE A 36 20.54 -3.19 -9.68
N LEU A 37 19.94 -2.09 -9.21
CA LEU A 37 20.47 -0.76 -9.44
C LEU A 37 21.84 -0.57 -8.77
N ALA A 38 22.02 -1.06 -7.55
CA ALA A 38 23.28 -1.06 -6.81
C ALA A 38 24.37 -1.86 -7.56
N PHE A 39 24.02 -3.01 -8.13
CA PHE A 39 24.94 -3.82 -8.94
C PHE A 39 25.42 -3.09 -10.19
N ILE A 40 24.56 -2.30 -10.84
CA ILE A 40 24.90 -1.50 -12.02
C ILE A 40 25.67 -0.23 -11.62
N MET A 41 25.24 0.44 -10.55
CA MET A 41 25.79 1.72 -10.12
C MET A 41 27.14 1.60 -9.42
N GLY A 42 27.41 0.51 -8.68
CA GLY A 42 28.71 0.32 -8.02
C GLY A 42 29.91 0.44 -8.96
N PRO A 43 29.91 -0.26 -10.11
CA PRO A 43 30.94 -0.08 -11.13
C PRO A 43 31.05 1.33 -11.70
N VAL A 44 29.93 1.99 -11.94
CA VAL A 44 29.89 3.36 -12.48
C VAL A 44 30.49 4.34 -11.47
N LEU A 45 30.10 4.23 -10.20
CA LEU A 45 30.61 5.09 -9.12
C LEU A 45 32.10 4.88 -8.89
N TYR A 46 32.57 3.63 -8.93
CA TYR A 46 34.00 3.33 -8.83
C TYR A 46 34.81 3.91 -9.99
N ALA A 47 34.31 3.77 -11.23
CA ALA A 47 34.97 4.30 -12.41
C ALA A 47 35.11 5.84 -12.37
N ILE A 48 34.16 6.54 -11.75
CA ILE A 48 34.17 8.00 -11.62
C ILE A 48 35.03 8.47 -10.43
N THR A 49 34.84 7.85 -9.28
CA THR A 49 35.46 8.32 -8.01
C THR A 49 36.83 7.70 -7.73
N GLY A 50 37.16 6.58 -8.37
CA GLY A 50 38.38 5.81 -8.12
C GLY A 50 38.47 5.18 -6.72
N SER A 51 37.44 5.31 -5.89
CA SER A 51 37.46 4.87 -4.50
C SER A 51 36.87 3.48 -4.32
N TRP A 52 37.63 2.59 -3.70
CA TRP A 52 37.18 1.22 -3.45
C TRP A 52 35.93 1.14 -2.55
N LEU A 53 35.69 2.17 -1.73
CA LEU A 53 34.49 2.25 -0.89
C LEU A 53 33.21 2.38 -1.72
N THR A 54 33.24 3.14 -2.82
CA THR A 54 32.06 3.33 -3.69
C THR A 54 31.80 2.09 -4.55
N TRP A 55 32.82 1.24 -4.76
CA TRP A 55 32.63 -0.09 -5.32
C TRP A 55 31.96 -1.01 -4.32
N ILE A 56 32.52 -1.21 -3.11
CA ILE A 56 32.06 -2.27 -2.19
C ILE A 56 30.69 -1.96 -1.56
N SER A 57 30.44 -0.71 -1.18
CA SER A 57 29.25 -0.34 -0.39
C SER A 57 27.92 -0.75 -1.04
N PRO A 58 27.68 -0.50 -2.35
CA PRO A 58 26.48 -0.98 -3.05
C PRO A 58 26.29 -2.50 -3.03
N TRP A 59 27.38 -3.28 -3.02
CA TRP A 59 27.28 -4.75 -2.96
C TRP A 59 26.90 -5.24 -1.57
N ILE A 60 27.41 -4.58 -0.53
CA ILE A 60 26.99 -4.86 0.85
C ILE A 60 25.49 -4.57 0.97
N GLU A 61 25.04 -3.43 0.46
CA GLU A 61 23.63 -3.06 0.44
C GLU A 61 22.77 -4.13 -0.28
N ALA A 62 23.15 -4.52 -1.49
CA ALA A 62 22.46 -5.56 -2.25
C ALA A 62 22.42 -6.92 -1.50
N GLY A 63 23.51 -7.28 -0.82
CA GLY A 63 23.59 -8.48 0.01
C GLY A 63 22.60 -8.44 1.18
N VAL A 64 22.53 -7.33 1.91
CA VAL A 64 21.60 -7.19 3.04
C VAL A 64 20.15 -7.12 2.56
N LEU A 65 19.86 -6.48 1.42
CA LEU A 65 18.53 -6.48 0.81
C LEU A 65 18.08 -7.90 0.42
N THR A 66 19.01 -8.75 -0.03
CA THR A 66 18.71 -10.16 -0.31
C THR A 66 18.32 -10.91 0.96
N ILE A 67 18.96 -10.61 2.10
CA ILE A 67 18.58 -11.16 3.41
C ILE A 67 17.16 -10.75 3.78
N ALA A 68 16.74 -9.50 3.50
CA ALA A 68 15.37 -9.06 3.75
C ALA A 68 14.34 -9.91 2.98
N VAL A 69 14.61 -10.26 1.71
CA VAL A 69 13.76 -11.17 0.93
C VAL A 69 13.72 -12.57 1.54
N MET A 70 14.85 -13.07 2.06
CA MET A 70 14.90 -14.36 2.77
C MET A 70 14.10 -14.33 4.07
N LEU A 71 14.08 -13.21 4.80
CA LEU A 71 13.23 -13.04 6.00
C LEU A 71 11.75 -13.07 5.63
N ASN A 72 11.36 -12.47 4.51
CA ASN A 72 9.99 -12.58 3.98
C ASN A 72 9.62 -14.03 3.64
N LYS A 73 10.57 -14.81 3.10
CA LYS A 73 10.37 -16.26 2.88
C LYS A 73 10.17 -17.03 4.18
N ARG A 74 10.77 -16.58 5.29
CA ARG A 74 10.58 -17.17 6.64
C ARG A 74 9.39 -16.58 7.39
N HIS A 75 8.50 -15.84 6.71
CA HIS A 75 7.31 -15.20 7.29
C HIS A 75 7.60 -14.15 8.38
N GLN A 76 8.83 -13.64 8.46
CA GLN A 76 9.21 -12.57 9.39
C GLN A 76 9.01 -11.18 8.76
N PHE A 77 7.79 -10.88 8.33
CA PHE A 77 7.47 -9.72 7.47
C PHE A 77 7.84 -8.36 8.10
N ASN A 78 7.52 -8.15 9.39
CA ASN A 78 7.83 -6.89 10.05
C ASN A 78 9.34 -6.65 10.18
N ARG A 79 10.11 -7.72 10.40
CA ARG A 79 11.58 -7.63 10.49
C ARG A 79 12.20 -7.37 9.12
N ALA A 80 11.69 -8.01 8.07
CA ALA A 80 12.12 -7.74 6.70
C ALA A 80 11.86 -6.29 6.30
N ALA A 81 10.65 -5.79 6.60
CA ALA A 81 10.28 -4.39 6.38
C ALA A 81 11.25 -3.43 7.09
N LEU A 82 11.40 -3.59 8.41
CA LEU A 82 12.30 -2.75 9.20
C LEU A 82 13.75 -2.81 8.69
N LEU A 83 14.24 -4.00 8.34
CA LEU A 83 15.59 -4.16 7.78
C LEU A 83 15.73 -3.40 6.45
N THR A 84 14.79 -3.55 5.53
CA THR A 84 14.83 -2.83 4.24
C THR A 84 14.80 -1.31 4.45
N PHE A 85 13.97 -0.81 5.38
CA PHE A 85 13.94 0.61 5.72
C PHE A 85 15.27 1.12 6.28
N LEU A 86 15.87 0.38 7.23
CA LEU A 86 17.15 0.77 7.82
C LEU A 86 18.27 0.75 6.79
N VAL A 87 18.33 -0.28 5.93
CA VAL A 87 19.36 -0.37 4.89
C VAL A 87 19.30 0.84 3.96
N HIS A 88 18.11 1.20 3.46
CA HIS A 88 17.94 2.39 2.61
C HIS A 88 18.28 3.69 3.37
N SER A 89 17.94 3.78 4.65
CA SER A 89 18.25 4.96 5.48
C SER A 89 19.76 5.11 5.70
N PHE A 90 20.46 4.01 5.97
CA PHE A 90 21.92 4.00 6.10
C PHE A 90 22.61 4.23 4.76
N GLY A 91 22.06 3.70 3.66
CA GLY A 91 22.52 3.99 2.31
C GLY A 91 22.42 5.49 2.00
N LEU A 92 21.27 6.11 2.27
CA LEU A 92 21.06 7.55 2.17
C LEU A 92 22.11 8.32 2.98
N PHE A 93 22.32 7.96 4.24
CA PHE A 93 23.31 8.64 5.08
C PHE A 93 24.73 8.47 4.55
N PHE A 94 25.14 7.25 4.22
CA PHE A 94 26.48 6.93 3.73
C PHE A 94 26.76 7.63 2.39
N PHE A 95 25.93 7.41 1.38
CA PHE A 95 26.14 8.02 0.06
C PHE A 95 25.92 9.54 0.11
N GLY A 96 25.01 10.03 0.95
CA GLY A 96 24.82 11.47 1.17
C GLY A 96 26.07 12.15 1.73
N LEU A 97 26.77 11.52 2.67
CA LEU A 97 28.02 12.04 3.22
C LEU A 97 29.14 12.04 2.17
N PHE A 98 29.29 10.98 1.39
CA PHE A 98 30.45 10.84 0.49
C PHE A 98 30.29 11.52 -0.86
N LEU A 99 29.08 11.51 -1.44
CA LEU A 99 28.82 12.11 -2.76
C LEU A 99 28.38 13.57 -2.65
N GLY A 100 28.02 14.05 -1.47
CA GLY A 100 27.58 15.42 -1.22
C GLY A 100 26.45 15.84 -2.19
N ARG A 101 26.67 16.94 -2.92
CA ARG A 101 25.67 17.50 -3.85
C ARG A 101 25.25 16.53 -4.95
N ALA A 102 26.14 15.64 -5.40
CA ALA A 102 25.82 14.70 -6.47
C ALA A 102 24.85 13.58 -6.03
N ALA A 103 24.64 13.40 -4.72
CA ALA A 103 23.76 12.36 -4.18
C ALA A 103 22.25 12.65 -4.36
N CYS A 104 21.85 13.87 -4.77
CA CYS A 104 20.44 14.27 -4.88
C CYS A 104 19.64 13.98 -3.60
N ILE A 105 20.17 14.38 -2.44
CA ILE A 105 19.66 14.02 -1.10
C ILE A 105 18.14 14.27 -0.98
N GLU A 106 17.68 15.44 -1.41
CA GLU A 106 16.26 15.82 -1.37
C GLU A 106 15.35 14.79 -2.06
N GLY A 107 15.74 14.31 -3.25
CA GLY A 107 14.96 13.33 -4.00
C GLY A 107 14.90 11.96 -3.31
N ILE A 108 15.99 11.55 -2.66
CA ILE A 108 16.05 10.29 -1.90
C ILE A 108 15.23 10.41 -0.62
N VAL A 109 15.23 11.56 0.05
CA VAL A 109 14.40 11.82 1.23
C VAL A 109 12.92 11.72 0.88
N ILE A 110 12.48 12.31 -0.24
CA ILE A 110 11.09 12.20 -0.72
C ILE A 110 10.73 10.73 -1.00
N PHE A 111 11.62 9.99 -1.66
CA PHE A 111 11.46 8.55 -1.90
C PHE A 111 11.28 7.79 -0.58
N MET A 112 12.12 8.11 0.42
CA MET A 112 12.12 7.45 1.71
C MET A 112 10.87 7.75 2.54
N ILE A 113 10.36 8.98 2.50
CA ILE A 113 9.09 9.35 3.13
C ILE A 113 7.95 8.55 2.50
N GLY A 114 7.87 8.52 1.17
CA GLY A 114 6.88 7.72 0.46
C GLY A 114 7.00 6.24 0.85
N PHE A 115 8.20 5.68 0.80
CA PHE A 115 8.44 4.28 1.15
C PHE A 115 8.04 3.96 2.59
N SER A 116 8.31 4.84 3.55
CA SER A 116 7.88 4.69 4.94
C SER A 116 6.35 4.53 5.08
N PHE A 117 5.57 5.34 4.35
CA PHE A 117 4.11 5.24 4.34
C PHE A 117 3.60 3.92 3.75
N LEU A 118 4.28 3.39 2.73
CA LEU A 118 3.93 2.10 2.12
C LEU A 118 4.26 0.92 3.04
N LEU A 119 5.31 1.08 3.84
CA LEU A 119 5.89 0.00 4.61
C LEU A 119 5.21 -0.21 5.96
N PHE A 120 4.97 0.87 6.69
CA PHE A 120 4.41 0.82 8.04
C PHE A 120 2.91 1.11 8.01
N GLU A 121 2.11 0.22 8.58
CA GLU A 121 0.66 0.41 8.69
C GLU A 121 0.29 1.31 9.88
N ARG A 122 1.07 1.26 10.94
CA ARG A 122 0.79 1.97 12.19
C ARG A 122 1.32 3.39 12.12
N ARG A 123 0.45 4.37 12.38
CA ARG A 123 0.83 5.80 12.45
C ARG A 123 2.02 6.07 13.38
N LYS A 124 2.12 5.37 14.51
CA LYS A 124 3.25 5.51 15.44
C LYS A 124 4.59 5.12 14.79
N GLU A 125 4.60 4.01 14.06
CA GLU A 125 5.80 3.53 13.36
C GLU A 125 6.16 4.46 12.19
N GLN A 126 5.16 4.96 11.44
CA GLN A 126 5.35 5.95 10.39
C GLN A 126 5.94 7.28 10.90
N VAL A 127 5.43 7.78 12.03
CA VAL A 127 5.96 9.03 12.62
C VAL A 127 7.39 8.82 13.09
N LEU A 128 7.69 7.70 13.76
CA LEU A 128 9.05 7.39 14.21
C LEU A 128 10.04 7.26 13.04
N SER A 129 9.66 6.58 11.95
CA SER A 129 10.51 6.43 10.78
C SER A 129 10.73 7.76 10.04
N ILE A 130 9.70 8.60 9.90
CA ILE A 130 9.83 9.93 9.30
C ILE A 130 10.69 10.84 10.19
N SER A 131 10.50 10.83 11.50
CA SER A 131 11.35 11.58 12.43
C SER A 131 12.82 11.15 12.32
N PHE A 132 13.07 9.84 12.23
CA PHE A 132 14.42 9.31 12.02
C PHE A 132 15.04 9.79 10.70
N LEU A 133 14.27 9.77 9.61
CA LEU A 133 14.70 10.29 8.30
C LEU A 133 15.01 11.79 8.33
N LEU A 134 14.19 12.59 9.02
CA LEU A 134 14.42 14.03 9.16
C LEU A 134 15.72 14.31 9.93
N VAL A 135 16.03 13.50 10.95
CA VAL A 135 17.31 13.61 11.67
C VAL A 135 18.49 13.29 10.75
N ILE A 136 18.39 12.23 9.93
CA ILE A 136 19.43 11.89 8.94
C ILE A 136 19.60 13.04 7.93
N ALA A 137 18.51 13.56 7.38
CA ALA A 137 18.56 14.66 6.42
C ALA A 137 19.18 15.93 7.05
N LEU A 138 18.82 16.25 8.28
CA LEU A 138 19.39 17.39 9.01
C LEU A 138 20.89 17.21 9.25
N LEU A 139 21.34 16.01 9.62
CA LEU A 139 22.76 15.71 9.80
C LEU A 139 23.55 15.85 8.49
N LEU A 140 22.98 15.40 7.37
CA LEU A 140 23.60 15.58 6.05
C LEU A 140 23.68 17.06 5.64
N GLU A 141 22.62 17.83 5.92
CA GLU A 141 22.59 19.26 5.63
C GLU A 141 23.64 20.02 6.46
N ILE A 142 23.72 19.71 7.76
CA ILE A 142 24.77 20.24 8.64
C ILE A 142 26.16 19.86 8.12
N ASN A 143 26.35 18.61 7.68
CA ASN A 143 27.62 18.21 7.09
C ASN A 143 27.96 19.01 5.83
N SER A 144 26.97 19.34 5.01
CA SER A 144 27.13 20.17 3.81
C SER A 144 27.61 21.59 4.15
N PHE A 145 27.09 22.20 5.23
CA PHE A 145 27.47 23.55 5.66
C PHE A 145 28.80 23.62 6.40
N TYR A 146 29.06 22.66 7.29
CA TYR A 146 30.24 22.69 8.18
C TYR A 146 31.40 21.82 7.68
N THR A 147 31.19 21.05 6.61
CA THR A 147 32.19 20.12 6.02
C THR A 147 32.89 19.27 7.07
N ILE A 148 32.11 18.66 7.98
CA ILE A 148 32.64 17.83 9.07
C ILE A 148 33.30 16.55 8.50
N VAL A 149 32.70 16.00 7.44
CA VAL A 149 33.22 14.89 6.65
C VAL A 149 33.47 15.38 5.23
N ASP A 150 34.71 15.23 4.77
CA ASP A 150 35.12 15.60 3.42
C ASP A 150 34.41 14.74 2.37
N HIS A 151 33.88 15.40 1.34
CA HIS A 151 33.32 14.73 0.18
C HIS A 151 34.42 14.10 -0.67
N LEU A 152 34.10 13.02 -1.39
CA LEU A 152 35.08 12.41 -2.29
C LEU A 152 35.48 13.40 -3.39
N PRO A 153 36.80 13.58 -3.65
CA PRO A 153 37.24 14.44 -4.74
C PRO A 153 36.93 13.78 -6.08
N TYR A 154 36.13 14.44 -6.91
CA TYR A 154 35.86 14.04 -8.29
C TYR A 154 35.91 15.26 -9.22
N PRO A 155 36.29 15.09 -10.50
CA PRO A 155 36.33 16.20 -11.45
C PRO A 155 34.92 16.78 -11.68
N GLU A 156 34.80 18.10 -11.81
CA GLU A 156 33.51 18.81 -11.91
C GLU A 156 32.60 18.25 -13.03
N ASN A 157 33.18 17.94 -14.19
CA ASN A 157 32.46 17.34 -15.32
C ASN A 157 31.87 15.96 -14.98
N ALA A 158 32.60 15.16 -14.21
CA ALA A 158 32.13 13.85 -13.78
C ALA A 158 31.08 13.97 -12.66
N GLY A 159 31.17 14.99 -11.82
CA GLY A 159 30.17 15.32 -10.81
C GLY A 159 28.79 15.62 -11.39
N ASN A 160 28.73 16.43 -12.44
CA ASN A 160 27.47 16.74 -13.14
C ASN A 160 26.85 15.52 -13.81
N LEU A 161 27.69 14.67 -14.42
CA LEU A 161 27.23 13.42 -15.03
C LEU A 161 26.70 12.44 -13.96
N MET A 162 27.39 12.32 -12.83
CA MET A 162 26.97 11.50 -11.70
C MET A 162 25.64 11.99 -11.12
N TYR A 163 25.51 13.30 -10.90
CA TYR A 163 24.26 13.93 -10.48
C TYR A 163 23.11 13.61 -11.45
N GLY A 164 23.33 13.72 -12.77
CA GLY A 164 22.31 13.41 -13.78
C GLY A 164 21.83 11.96 -13.74
N ILE A 165 22.75 11.01 -13.60
CA ILE A 165 22.42 9.56 -13.51
C ILE A 165 21.65 9.28 -12.21
N ILE A 166 22.14 9.78 -11.07
CA ILE A 166 21.50 9.58 -9.77
C ILE A 166 20.12 10.24 -9.75
N PHE A 167 19.99 11.45 -10.29
CA PHE A 167 18.71 12.14 -10.40
C PHE A 167 17.68 11.32 -11.18
N PHE A 168 18.07 10.76 -12.33
CA PHE A 168 17.19 9.89 -13.12
C PHE A 168 16.79 8.63 -12.35
N LEU A 169 17.74 8.00 -11.67
CA LEU A 169 17.53 6.81 -10.86
C LEU A 169 16.54 7.05 -9.70
N VAL A 170 16.76 8.14 -8.96
CA VAL A 170 15.92 8.55 -7.83
C VAL A 170 14.53 8.94 -8.31
N THR A 171 14.42 9.62 -9.46
CA THR A 171 13.13 9.94 -10.09
C THR A 171 12.38 8.67 -10.47
N PHE A 172 13.06 7.69 -11.07
CA PHE A 172 12.48 6.39 -11.41
C PHE A 172 11.94 5.67 -10.17
N LEU A 173 12.71 5.62 -9.07
CA LEU A 173 12.28 5.04 -7.80
C LEU A 173 11.07 5.76 -7.20
N ASN A 174 11.05 7.10 -7.24
CA ASN A 174 9.92 7.90 -6.78
C ASN A 174 8.63 7.61 -7.57
N ILE A 175 8.71 7.55 -8.90
CA ILE A 175 7.57 7.19 -9.76
C ILE A 175 7.04 5.80 -9.39
N MET A 176 7.94 4.86 -9.10
CA MET A 176 7.57 3.51 -8.69
C MET A 176 6.81 3.51 -7.35
N VAL A 177 7.32 4.22 -6.34
CA VAL A 177 6.64 4.39 -5.04
C VAL A 177 5.26 5.01 -5.24
N LEU A 178 5.15 6.08 -6.02
CA LEU A 178 3.89 6.76 -6.31
C LEU A 178 2.87 5.83 -6.98
N ARG A 179 3.31 4.98 -7.91
CA ARG A 179 2.43 3.98 -8.54
C ARG A 179 1.92 2.96 -7.52
N PHE A 180 2.78 2.43 -6.65
CA PHE A 180 2.34 1.53 -5.59
C PHE A 180 1.38 2.21 -4.61
N TYR A 181 1.65 3.46 -4.27
CA TYR A 181 0.76 4.26 -3.42
C TYR A 181 -0.62 4.45 -4.06
N SER A 182 -0.67 4.82 -5.35
CA SER A 182 -1.92 5.00 -6.09
C SER A 182 -2.74 3.71 -6.14
N GLN A 183 -2.08 2.56 -6.33
CA GLN A 183 -2.74 1.26 -6.29
C GLN A 183 -3.33 0.96 -4.90
N ASP A 184 -2.54 1.07 -3.83
CA ASP A 184 -3.02 0.81 -2.46
C ASP A 184 -4.15 1.77 -2.05
N PHE A 185 -4.05 3.04 -2.46
CA PHE A 185 -5.08 4.05 -2.21
C PHE A 185 -6.39 3.75 -2.94
N SER A 186 -6.32 3.35 -4.21
CA SER A 186 -7.49 2.96 -5.00
C SER A 186 -8.19 1.72 -4.42
N ASP A 187 -7.41 0.74 -3.97
CA ASP A 187 -7.93 -0.45 -3.27
C ASP A 187 -8.58 -0.08 -1.94
N TRP A 188 -8.02 0.90 -1.21
CA TRP A 188 -8.60 1.39 0.03
C TRP A 188 -9.94 2.11 -0.19
N ILE A 189 -10.03 2.99 -1.20
CA ILE A 189 -11.29 3.64 -1.59
C ILE A 189 -12.35 2.59 -1.97
N ARG A 190 -11.99 1.62 -2.82
CA ARG A 190 -12.90 0.55 -3.23
C ARG A 190 -13.43 -0.24 -2.04
N ARG A 191 -12.58 -0.55 -1.06
CA ARG A 191 -12.99 -1.23 0.19
C ARG A 191 -13.95 -0.38 1.01
N LEU A 192 -13.77 0.93 1.06
CA LEU A 192 -14.70 1.84 1.74
C LEU A 192 -16.05 1.90 1.02
N GLU A 193 -16.05 1.96 -0.30
CA GLU A 193 -17.27 1.99 -1.10
C GLU A 193 -18.08 0.71 -0.94
N VAL A 194 -17.44 -0.46 -0.95
CA VAL A 194 -18.10 -1.75 -0.69
C VAL A 194 -18.69 -1.80 0.73
N LYS A 195 -17.97 -1.30 1.74
CA LYS A 195 -18.51 -1.21 3.11
C LYS A 195 -19.68 -0.24 3.21
N SER A 196 -19.63 0.88 2.50
CA SER A 196 -20.71 1.87 2.43
C SER A 196 -21.96 1.25 1.78
N MET A 197 -21.81 0.62 0.60
CA MET A 197 -22.90 -0.07 -0.08
C MET A 197 -23.50 -1.20 0.75
N SER A 198 -22.67 -1.99 1.45
CA SER A 198 -23.17 -3.06 2.32
C SER A 198 -24.02 -2.51 3.48
N LYS A 199 -23.66 -1.35 4.05
CA LYS A 199 -24.48 -0.69 5.08
C LYS A 199 -25.80 -0.20 4.49
N SER A 200 -25.77 0.46 3.34
CA SER A 200 -26.98 0.96 2.67
C SER A 200 -27.93 -0.18 2.30
N ASN A 201 -27.40 -1.28 1.74
CA ASN A 201 -28.20 -2.46 1.40
C ASN A 201 -28.81 -3.14 2.62
N PHE A 202 -28.06 -3.21 3.74
CA PHE A 202 -28.57 -3.76 4.99
C PHE A 202 -29.72 -2.91 5.55
N ILE A 203 -29.57 -1.58 5.54
CA ILE A 203 -30.64 -0.65 5.99
C ILE A 203 -31.86 -0.78 5.09
N ALA A 204 -31.67 -0.81 3.77
CA ALA A 204 -32.77 -0.95 2.81
C ALA A 204 -33.52 -2.28 3.01
N LYS A 205 -32.79 -3.39 3.17
CA LYS A 205 -33.39 -4.71 3.41
C LYS A 205 -34.13 -4.78 4.75
N THR A 206 -33.50 -4.30 5.83
CA THR A 206 -34.14 -4.26 7.16
C THR A 206 -35.39 -3.39 7.13
N SER A 207 -35.36 -2.24 6.45
CA SER A 207 -36.53 -1.38 6.30
C SER A 207 -37.65 -2.04 5.48
N HIS A 208 -37.31 -2.79 4.43
CA HIS A 208 -38.28 -3.54 3.64
C HIS A 208 -38.95 -4.64 4.48
N ASP A 209 -38.15 -5.41 5.24
CA ASP A 209 -38.65 -6.50 6.08
C ASP A 209 -39.51 -5.97 7.24
N LEU A 210 -39.14 -4.82 7.81
CA LEU A 210 -39.96 -4.12 8.83
C LEU A 210 -41.30 -3.64 8.25
N ARG A 211 -41.30 -3.01 7.07
CA ARG A 211 -42.55 -2.60 6.41
C ARG A 211 -43.44 -3.79 6.10
N GLY A 212 -42.86 -4.90 5.64
CA GLY A 212 -43.61 -6.15 5.41
C GLY A 212 -44.26 -6.67 6.71
N SER A 213 -43.51 -6.67 7.81
CA SER A 213 -44.01 -7.12 9.12
C SER A 213 -45.12 -6.22 9.66
N ILE A 214 -44.98 -4.88 9.51
CA ILE A 214 -46.00 -3.91 9.91
C ILE A 214 -47.29 -4.11 9.10
N ASN A 215 -47.18 -4.31 7.78
CA ASN A 215 -48.34 -4.50 6.90
C ASN A 215 -49.12 -5.79 7.24
N VAL A 216 -48.43 -6.84 7.71
CA VAL A 216 -49.09 -8.05 8.22
C VAL A 216 -49.84 -7.77 9.53
N ILE A 217 -49.23 -7.02 10.45
CA ILE A 217 -49.89 -6.62 11.71
C ILE A 217 -51.12 -5.75 11.43
N GLU A 218 -51.01 -4.80 10.50
CA GLU A 218 -52.12 -3.95 10.07
C GLU A 218 -53.26 -4.77 9.48
N SER A 219 -52.97 -5.72 8.60
CA SER A 219 -53.98 -6.65 8.06
C SER A 219 -54.67 -7.49 9.14
N ILE A 220 -53.95 -7.95 10.17
CA ILE A 220 -54.55 -8.67 11.29
C ILE A 220 -55.41 -7.72 12.12
N LEU A 221 -54.94 -6.52 12.42
CA LEU A 221 -55.73 -5.53 13.17
C LEU A 221 -57.02 -5.18 12.43
N GLU A 222 -56.98 -4.97 11.11
CA GLU A 222 -58.17 -4.75 10.30
C GLU A 222 -59.15 -5.92 10.36
N ASP A 223 -58.68 -7.17 10.23
CA ASP A 223 -59.51 -8.38 10.33
C ASP A 223 -60.19 -8.51 11.71
N TRP A 224 -59.49 -8.15 12.79
CA TRP A 224 -60.04 -8.20 14.15
C TRP A 224 -60.97 -7.04 14.51
N PHE A 225 -60.76 -5.86 13.92
CA PHE A 225 -61.54 -4.65 14.19
C PHE A 225 -62.60 -4.35 13.13
N ASP A 226 -62.76 -5.21 12.12
CA ASP A 226 -63.83 -5.09 11.13
C ASP A 226 -65.19 -5.24 11.84
N PRO A 227 -66.03 -4.18 11.87
CA PRO A 227 -67.35 -4.22 12.51
C PRO A 227 -68.30 -5.25 11.86
N ALA A 228 -67.93 -5.83 10.71
CA ALA A 228 -68.67 -6.93 10.07
C ALA A 228 -68.66 -8.25 10.88
N HIS A 229 -67.76 -8.44 11.84
CA HIS A 229 -67.72 -9.64 12.69
C HIS A 229 -68.52 -9.54 13.98
N ALA A 230 -69.17 -8.40 14.25
CA ALA A 230 -70.00 -8.18 15.44
C ALA A 230 -71.45 -8.68 15.33
N GLU A 231 -71.91 -9.15 14.15
CA GLU A 231 -73.27 -9.70 14.01
C GLU A 231 -73.27 -11.20 13.63
N PRO A 232 -73.72 -12.09 14.55
CA PRO A 232 -73.93 -13.50 14.22
C PRO A 232 -75.26 -13.63 13.45
N GLY A 233 -75.26 -13.42 12.12
CA GLY A 233 -76.54 -13.46 11.40
C GLY A 233 -76.59 -13.50 9.88
N SER A 234 -75.51 -13.38 9.11
CA SER A 234 -75.67 -13.30 7.64
C SER A 234 -74.49 -13.88 6.83
N ARG A 235 -73.99 -15.05 7.21
CA ARG A 235 -73.17 -15.88 6.31
C ARG A 235 -74.07 -16.49 5.24
N LEU A 236 -74.11 -15.93 4.03
CA LEU A 236 -74.34 -16.74 2.81
C LEU A 236 -74.14 -16.02 1.45
N TRP A 237 -74.00 -14.69 1.39
CA TRP A 237 -74.06 -14.02 0.07
C TRP A 237 -72.74 -13.48 -0.51
N TRP A 238 -71.65 -13.38 0.25
CA TRP A 238 -70.45 -12.64 -0.21
C TRP A 238 -69.28 -13.48 -0.73
N ILE A 239 -69.34 -14.82 -0.67
CA ILE A 239 -68.26 -15.69 -1.20
C ILE A 239 -68.20 -15.68 -2.74
N MET A 240 -69.17 -15.06 -3.44
CA MET A 240 -69.26 -15.16 -4.90
C MET A 240 -68.65 -14.01 -5.73
N ILE A 241 -68.07 -12.94 -5.15
CA ILE A 241 -67.75 -11.73 -5.94
C ILE A 241 -66.27 -11.27 -5.95
N ARG A 242 -65.36 -11.80 -5.13
CA ARG A 242 -63.93 -11.41 -5.21
C ARG A 242 -62.99 -12.58 -5.40
N CYS A 243 -63.07 -13.20 -6.57
CA CYS A 243 -61.96 -13.95 -7.12
C CYS A 243 -61.73 -13.56 -8.59
N PRO A 244 -60.84 -12.58 -8.86
CA PRO A 244 -60.13 -12.51 -10.12
C PRO A 244 -58.68 -12.94 -9.88
N ILE A 245 -58.43 -14.25 -10.05
CA ILE A 245 -57.45 -14.78 -11.02
C ILE A 245 -56.18 -13.90 -11.11
N CYS A 246 -55.13 -14.17 -10.33
CA CYS A 246 -53.99 -14.99 -10.77
C CYS A 246 -53.79 -15.04 -12.30
N ILE A 247 -53.15 -14.03 -12.89
CA ILE A 247 -52.56 -14.14 -14.23
C ILE A 247 -51.07 -13.81 -14.17
N SER A 248 -50.23 -14.85 -14.26
CA SER A 248 -48.91 -14.88 -14.91
C SER A 248 -48.34 -16.32 -14.85
N PRO A 249 -47.42 -16.78 -15.70
CA PRO A 249 -47.49 -16.94 -17.17
C PRO A 249 -46.97 -18.35 -17.62
N HIS A 250 -47.39 -18.89 -18.77
CA HIS A 250 -46.52 -19.82 -19.54
C HIS A 250 -46.96 -20.08 -20.99
N ARG A 251 -46.01 -19.75 -21.89
CA ARG A 251 -45.57 -20.46 -23.11
C ARG A 251 -46.35 -20.36 -24.44
N MET A 252 -45.53 -20.02 -25.45
CA MET A 252 -45.67 -19.96 -26.93
C MET A 252 -46.31 -18.71 -27.51
#